data_AF-A0A7J2XCB7-F1
#
_entry.id   AF-A0A7J2XCB7-F1
#
_cell.length_a   1.000
_cell.length_b   1.000
_cell.length_c   1.000
_cell.angle_alpha   90.00
_cell.angle_beta   90.00
_cell.angle_gamma   90.00
#
_symmetry.space_group_name_H-M   'P 1'
#
loop_
_entity.id
_entity.type
_entity.pdbx_description
1 polymer ?
#
loop_
_entity_poly.entity_id
_entity_poly.type
_entity_poly.pdbx_seq_one_letter_code
_entity_poly.pdbx_strand_id
1 'polypeptide(L)' 'MLKPGIHIWVWLQDGKNLMKAVIDYTKGSVTVYENDRLIYLRIGLSKKQLKDMEKEIEERGGKRLHAQSDPFVFI' A
#
# COMPACT_ATOMS: atom_id res chain seq x y z
N MET A 1 7.00 1.13 -14.95
CA MET A 1 7.97 1.10 -13.83
C MET A 1 7.38 1.87 -12.65
N LEU A 2 7.37 1.28 -11.45
CA LEU A 2 7.02 2.02 -10.23
C LEU A 2 8.06 3.12 -9.99
N LYS A 3 7.61 4.32 -9.61
CA LYS A 3 8.54 5.41 -9.27
C LYS A 3 9.34 5.03 -8.02
N PRO A 4 10.66 5.30 -7.98
CA PRO A 4 11.45 5.13 -6.75
C PRO A 4 10.78 5.87 -5.57
N GLY A 5 10.68 5.19 -4.43
CA GLY A 5 10.03 5.74 -3.22
C GLY A 5 8.50 5.63 -3.18
N ILE A 6 7.86 5.04 -4.19
CA ILE A 6 6.44 4.65 -4.10
C ILE A 6 6.35 3.16 -3.78
N HIS A 7 5.68 2.84 -2.68
CA HIS A 7 5.42 1.48 -2.25
C HIS A 7 3.92 1.23 -2.38
N ILE A 8 3.56 0.19 -3.14
CA ILE A 8 2.16 -0.21 -3.31
C ILE A 8 1.97 -1.53 -2.58
N TRP A 9 0.93 -1.60 -1.76
CA TRP A 9 0.53 -2.76 -1.00
C TRP A 9 -0.86 -3.19 -1.38
N VAL A 10 -1.10 -4.50 -1.44
CA VAL A 10 -2.40 -5.09 -1.72
C VAL A 10 -2.68 -6.23 -0.75
N TRP A 11 -3.94 -6.37 -0.30
CA TRP A 11 -4.39 -7.50 0.51
C TRP A 11 -5.90 -7.71 0.40
N LEU A 12 -6.39 -8.87 0.84
CA LEU A 12 -7.81 -9.10 1.04
C LEU A 12 -8.16 -8.87 2.51
N GLN A 13 -9.11 -8.00 2.76
CA GLN A 13 -9.71 -7.81 4.08
C GLN A 13 -10.98 -8.65 4.19
N ASP A 14 -11.06 -9.42 5.28
CA ASP A 14 -12.18 -10.33 5.60
C ASP A 14 -12.52 -11.33 4.47
N GLY A 15 -11.54 -11.63 3.60
CA GLY A 15 -11.69 -12.51 2.44
C GLY A 15 -12.60 -11.96 1.34
N LYS A 16 -13.02 -10.70 1.41
CA LYS A 16 -14.00 -10.10 0.48
C LYS A 16 -13.53 -8.83 -0.18
N ASN A 17 -12.95 -7.92 0.60
CA ASN A 17 -12.63 -6.58 0.14
C ASN A 17 -11.18 -6.52 -0.32
N LEU A 18 -10.96 -6.14 -1.58
CA LEU A 18 -9.62 -5.88 -2.09
C LEU A 18 -9.15 -4.53 -1.57
N MET A 19 -8.14 -4.58 -0.72
CA MET A 19 -7.50 -3.41 -0.17
C MET A 19 -6.24 -3.09 -0.97
N LYS A 20 -6.00 -1.79 -1.15
CA LYS A 20 -4.80 -1.27 -1.82
C LYS A 20 -4.31 -0.04 -1.07
N ALA A 21 -3.05 -0.02 -0.67
CA ALA A 21 -2.41 1.17 -0.13
C ALA A 21 -1.28 1.64 -1.04
N VAL A 22 -1.22 2.95 -1.29
CA VAL A 22 -0.15 3.61 -2.02
C VAL A 22 0.56 4.55 -1.04
N ILE A 23 1.81 4.24 -0.76
CA ILE A 23 2.67 4.97 0.17
C ILE A 23 3.75 5.66 -0.65
N ASP A 24 3.75 6.99 -0.62
CA ASP A 24 4.72 7.83 -1.31
C ASP A 24 5.68 8.45 -0.30
N TYR A 25 6.89 7.90 -0.22
CA TYR A 25 7.96 8.38 0.65
C TYR A 25 8.56 9.72 0.20
N THR A 26 8.35 10.12 -1.05
CA THR A 26 8.83 11.39 -1.57
C THR A 26 7.91 12.53 -1.15
N LYS A 27 6.60 12.26 -1.11
CA LYS A 27 5.57 13.24 -0.71
C LYS A 27 5.17 13.17 0.75
N GLY A 28 5.56 12.12 1.48
CA GLY A 28 5.12 11.94 2.86
C GLY A 28 3.62 11.63 2.92
N SER A 29 3.12 10.74 2.07
CA SER A 29 1.67 10.48 1.98
C SER A 29 1.31 9.01 1.90
N VAL A 30 0.13 8.67 2.42
CA VAL A 30 -0.50 7.36 2.32
C VAL A 30 -1.92 7.54 1.78
N THR A 31 -2.27 6.73 0.79
CA THR A 31 -3.60 6.66 0.21
C THR A 31 -4.09 5.22 0.26
N VAL A 32 -5.28 4.96 0.81
CA VAL A 32 -5.84 3.61 0.92
C VAL A 32 -7.16 3.53 0.19
N TYR A 33 -7.32 2.45 -0.56
CA TYR A 33 -8.49 2.13 -1.34
C TYR A 33 -9.08 0.79 -0.87
N GLU A 34 -10.40 0.70 -0.93
CA GLU A 34 -11.18 -0.53 -0.78
C GLU A 34 -11.98 -0.73 -2.07
N ASN A 35 -11.81 -1.86 -2.75
CA ASN A 35 -12.49 -2.16 -4.02
C ASN A 35 -12.41 -0.98 -5.02
N ASP A 36 -11.19 -0.43 -5.14
CA ASP A 36 -10.83 0.78 -5.91
C ASP A 36 -11.49 2.10 -5.50
N ARG A 37 -12.26 2.13 -4.41
CA ARG A 37 -12.78 3.37 -3.81
C ARG A 37 -11.80 3.93 -2.81
N LEU A 38 -11.49 5.22 -2.91
CA LEU A 38 -10.67 5.91 -1.92
C LEU A 38 -11.40 5.97 -0.58
N ILE A 39 -10.80 5.41 0.47
CA ILE A 39 -11.36 5.43 1.83
C ILE A 39 -10.52 6.24 2.81
N TYR A 40 -9.23 6.45 2.51
CA TYR A 40 -8.33 7.17 3.40
C TYR A 40 -7.22 7.85 2.62
N LEU A 41 -6.94 9.11 2.97
CA LEU A 41 -5.80 9.87 2.47
C LEU A 41 -5.17 10.64 3.63
N ARG A 42 -3.85 10.52 3.77
CA ARG A 42 -3.07 11.35 4.70
C ARG A 42 -1.80 11.83 4.04
N ILE A 43 -1.46 13.09 4.33
CA ILE A 43 -0.28 13.80 3.82
C ILE A 43 0.52 14.38 5.00
N GLY A 44 1.75 14.85 4.74
CA GLY A 44 2.60 15.47 5.76
C GLY A 44 3.21 14.46 6.74
N LEU A 45 3.34 13.20 6.33
CA LEU A 45 3.89 12.13 7.15
C LEU A 45 5.42 12.09 7.05
N SER A 46 6.06 11.91 8.21
CA SER A 46 7.49 11.62 8.28
C SER A 46 7.80 10.22 7.77
N LYS A 47 9.05 9.98 7.35
CA LYS A 47 9.51 8.65 6.93
C LYS A 47 9.32 7.57 8.00
N LYS A 48 9.41 7.93 9.28
CA LYS A 48 9.16 7.02 10.39
C LYS A 48 7.70 6.57 10.41
N GLN A 49 6.77 7.53 10.36
CA GLN A 49 5.34 7.23 10.34
C GLN A 49 4.93 6.41 9.12
N LEU A 50 5.54 6.65 7.95
CA LEU A 50 5.30 5.83 6.77
C LEU A 50 5.73 4.37 6.97
N LYS A 51 6.89 4.14 7.60
CA LYS A 51 7.36 2.79 7.92
C LYS A 51 6.44 2.09 8.93
N ASP A 52 5.98 2.83 9.94
CA ASP A 52 5.04 2.29 10.93
C ASP A 52 3.72 1.86 10.25
N MET A 53 3.23 2.64 9.27
CA MET A 53 2.06 2.27 8.47
C MET A 53 2.30 1.07 7.55
N GLU A 54 3.49 0.95 6.95
CA GLU A 54 3.84 -0.24 6.16
C GLU A 54 3.79 -1.50 7.00
N LYS A 55 4.33 -1.44 8.23
CA LYS A 55 4.32 -2.57 9.16
C LYS A 55 2.89 -2.98 9.53
N GLU A 56 2.02 -2.02 9.83
CA GLU A 56 0.61 -2.28 10.12
C GLU A 56 -0.11 -2.94 8.92
N ILE A 57 0.19 -2.50 7.70
CA ILE A 57 -0.37 -3.10 6.48
C ILE A 57 0.13 -4.53 6.30
N GLU A 58 1.42 -4.77 6.53
CA GLU A 58 2.03 -6.10 6.46
C GLU A 58 1.42 -7.06 7.50
N GLU A 59 1.20 -6.61 8.74
CA GLU A 59 0.54 -7.39 9.80
C GLU A 59 -0.90 -7.78 9.44
N ARG A 60 -1.57 -6.98 8.60
CA ARG A 60 -2.90 -7.26 8.04
C ARG A 60 -2.88 -8.20 6.82
N GLY A 61 -1.72 -8.74 6.47
CA GLY A 61 -1.54 -9.60 5.30
C GLY A 61 -1.19 -8.85 4.01
N GLY A 62 -0.88 -7.57 4.11
CA GLY A 62 -0.36 -6.73 3.04
C GLY A 62 0.80 -7.39 2.30
N LYS A 63 0.68 -7.49 0.98
CA LYS A 63 1.79 -7.86 0.09
C LYS A 63 2.23 -6.65 -0.71
N ARG A 64 3.52 -6.34 -0.62
CA ARG A 64 4.12 -5.24 -1.35
C ARG A 64 4.39 -5.64 -2.80
N LEU A 65 3.98 -4.80 -3.74
CA LEU A 65 4.30 -4.97 -5.15
C LEU A 65 5.74 -4.52 -5.40
N HIS A 66 6.55 -5.42 -5.95
CA HIS A 66 7.92 -5.10 -6.37
C HIS A 66 7.93 -4.76 -7.86
N ALA A 67 8.76 -3.81 -8.27
CA ALA A 67 8.85 -3.43 -9.68
C ALA A 67 9.36 -4.56 -10.60
N GLN A 68 9.90 -5.62 -10.01
CA GLN A 68 10.45 -6.81 -10.68
C GLN A 68 9.65 -8.09 -10.39
N SER A 69 8.58 -8.02 -9.60
CA SER A 69 7.69 -9.18 -9.43
C SER A 69 6.83 -9.29 -10.68
N ASP A 70 6.86 -10.47 -11.32
CA ASP A 70 6.00 -10.79 -12.47
C ASP A 70 4.54 -10.42 -12.19
N PRO A 71 3.80 -9.96 -13.21
CA PRO A 71 2.42 -9.58 -13.05
C PRO A 71 1.60 -10.80 -12.61
N PHE A 72 1.13 -10.74 -11.35
CA PHE A 72 -0.04 -11.44 -10.82
C PHE A 72 -0.03 -12.98 -10.93
N VAL A 73 0.49 -13.65 -9.89
CA VAL A 73 -0.05 -14.96 -9.49
C VAL A 73 -0.86 -14.74 -8.20
N PHE A 74 -2.11 -14.33 -8.36
CA PHE A 74 -3.13 -14.46 -7.32
C PHE A 74 -4.42 -14.92 -7.99
N ILE A 75 -4.56 -16.24 -8.12
CA ILE A 75 -5.85 -16.94 -8.09
C ILE A 75 -5.63 -18.21 -7.28
#